data_AF-A0A420F7L4-F1
#
_entry.id   AF-A0A420F7L4-F1
#
_cell.length_a   1.000
_cell.length_b   1.000
_cell.length_c   1.000
_cell.angle_alpha   90.00
_cell.angle_beta   90.00
_cell.angle_gamma   90.00
#
_symmetry.space_group_name_H-M   'P 1'
#
loop_
_entity.id
_entity.type
_entity.pdbx_description
1 polymer ?
#
loop_
_entity_poly.entity_id
_entity_poly.type
_entity_poly.pdbx_seq_one_letter_code
_entity_poly.pdbx_strand_id
1 'polypeptide(L)'
;MEAARRGLCEQHAPCHDRRTRETRQRRYGGDREYHPRRPYGIGRKEFDELLAEQGGVCAVCGVPDPEHLDHDHRTGWVRGILCFNCNGGPGRFRDSPERLARAITYLRGTTWQRVLIHPGVYQMCSPTRGRPPSPRS
;
A
#
# COMPACT_ATOMS: atom_id res chain seq x y z
N MET A 1 9.14 27.25 -25.95
CA MET A 1 9.19 26.77 -24.55
C MET A 1 7.98 25.88 -24.33
N GLU A 2 8.10 24.56 -24.38
CA GLU A 2 7.03 23.69 -23.86
C GLU A 2 7.54 22.26 -23.60
N ALA A 3 7.80 21.96 -22.33
CA ALA A 3 8.23 20.64 -21.87
C ALA A 3 7.45 20.31 -20.58
N ALA A 4 6.17 19.91 -20.73
CA ALA A 4 5.25 19.72 -19.60
C ALA A 4 4.24 18.57 -19.77
N ARG A 5 4.62 17.47 -20.46
CA ARG A 5 3.82 16.24 -20.56
C ARG A 5 4.44 15.01 -19.85
N ARG A 6 5.47 15.22 -19.02
CA ARG A 6 6.27 14.14 -18.40
C ARG A 6 5.69 13.64 -17.07
N GLY A 7 4.50 13.02 -17.08
CA GLY A 7 4.00 12.32 -15.88
C GLY A 7 2.50 12.21 -15.69
N LEU A 8 1.66 12.62 -16.65
CA LEU A 8 0.23 12.35 -16.60
C LEU A 8 -0.04 10.89 -17.01
N CYS A 9 -0.52 10.07 -16.07
CA CYS A 9 -1.15 8.80 -16.44
C CYS A 9 -2.45 9.10 -17.21
N GLU A 10 -2.46 8.83 -18.51
CA GLU A 10 -3.49 9.27 -19.48
C GLU A 10 -4.89 8.67 -19.26
N GLN A 11 -5.11 7.93 -18.17
CA GLN A 11 -6.36 7.22 -17.87
C GLN A 11 -6.83 7.47 -16.44
N HIS A 12 -7.47 8.63 -16.23
CA HIS A 12 -8.28 9.02 -15.05
C HIS A 12 -9.55 8.15 -14.85
N ALA A 13 -9.48 6.85 -15.17
CA ALA A 13 -10.54 5.91 -14.83
C ALA A 13 -10.38 5.51 -13.34
N PRO A 14 -11.44 5.56 -12.51
CA PRO A 14 -11.31 5.28 -11.08
C PRO A 14 -10.69 3.91 -10.86
N CYS A 15 -9.53 3.88 -10.17
CA CYS A 15 -8.57 2.77 -10.13
C CYS A 15 -9.07 1.47 -9.47
N HIS A 16 -10.38 1.33 -9.24
CA HIS A 16 -11.00 0.17 -8.61
C HIS A 16 -12.37 -0.22 -9.22
N ASP A 17 -13.23 0.73 -9.59
CA ASP A 17 -14.63 0.42 -9.91
C ASP A 17 -14.85 -0.21 -11.29
N ARG A 18 -14.23 0.31 -12.35
CA ARG A 18 -14.44 -0.24 -13.70
C ARG A 18 -13.92 -1.67 -13.83
N ARG A 19 -12.73 -1.93 -13.24
CA ARG A 19 -12.13 -3.27 -13.16
C ARG A 19 -13.01 -4.26 -12.39
N THR A 20 -13.63 -3.84 -11.28
CA THR A 20 -14.44 -4.74 -10.45
C THR A 20 -15.71 -5.20 -11.16
N ARG A 21 -16.38 -4.32 -11.93
CA ARG A 21 -17.62 -4.64 -12.65
C ARG A 21 -17.40 -5.63 -13.80
N GLU A 22 -16.41 -5.36 -14.66
CA GLU A 22 -16.01 -6.26 -15.75
C GLU A 22 -15.46 -7.60 -15.23
N THR A 23 -14.65 -7.58 -14.17
CA THR A 23 -14.11 -8.81 -13.56
C THR A 23 -15.21 -9.67 -12.95
N ARG A 24 -16.21 -9.07 -12.26
CA ARG A 24 -17.36 -9.81 -11.72
C ARG A 24 -18.16 -10.52 -12.82
N GLN A 25 -18.44 -9.84 -13.93
CA GLN A 25 -19.15 -10.46 -15.07
C GLN A 25 -18.38 -11.66 -15.65
N ARG A 26 -17.05 -11.61 -15.69
CA ARG A 26 -16.20 -12.72 -16.17
C ARG A 26 -15.97 -13.85 -15.15
N ARG A 27 -16.48 -13.76 -13.91
CA ARG A 27 -16.23 -14.83 -12.92
C ARG A 27 -17.10 -16.08 -13.09
N TYR A 28 -18.11 -16.05 -13.96
CA TYR A 28 -19.11 -17.12 -14.13
C TYR A 28 -18.81 -18.12 -15.26
N GLY A 29 -17.59 -18.14 -15.83
CA GLY A 29 -17.17 -19.20 -16.73
C GLY A 29 -15.77 -18.99 -17.31
N GLY A 30 -14.96 -20.06 -17.33
CA GLY A 30 -13.65 -20.11 -17.97
C GLY A 30 -12.46 -20.07 -17.03
N ASP A 31 -11.51 -20.98 -17.27
CA ASP A 31 -10.19 -21.01 -16.64
C ASP A 31 -9.45 -19.68 -16.82
N ARG A 32 -8.73 -19.26 -15.77
CA ARG A 32 -8.09 -17.94 -15.72
C ARG A 32 -6.60 -18.00 -15.96
N GLU A 33 -6.20 -17.89 -17.22
CA GLU A 33 -4.89 -17.35 -17.53
C GLU A 33 -4.91 -15.83 -17.23
N TYR A 34 -4.48 -15.46 -16.02
CA TYR A 34 -4.39 -14.08 -15.58
C TYR A 34 -3.17 -13.41 -16.25
N HIS A 35 -3.37 -12.88 -17.45
CA HIS A 35 -2.39 -12.01 -18.10
C HIS A 35 -2.46 -10.59 -17.49
N PRO A 36 -1.46 -10.15 -16.69
CA PRO A 36 -1.42 -8.78 -16.19
C PRO A 36 -1.21 -7.82 -17.38
N ARG A 37 -2.28 -7.17 -17.82
CA ARG A 37 -2.17 -6.07 -18.81
C ARG A 37 -1.33 -4.94 -18.22
N ARG A 38 -0.39 -4.46 -19.02
CA ARG A 38 0.75 -3.63 -18.60
C ARG A 38 0.35 -2.48 -17.66
N PRO A 39 1.14 -2.23 -16.60
CA PRO A 39 0.77 -1.29 -15.56
C PRO A 39 0.96 0.16 -16.03
N TYR A 40 -0.17 0.81 -16.33
CA TYR A 40 -0.33 2.27 -16.46
C TYR A 40 0.35 2.89 -17.70
N GLY A 41 0.07 4.18 -17.94
CA GLY A 41 0.29 4.86 -19.22
C GLY A 41 1.74 5.24 -19.56
N ILE A 42 2.73 4.49 -19.08
CA ILE A 42 4.15 4.68 -19.42
C ILE A 42 4.70 3.46 -20.17
N GLY A 43 5.67 3.70 -21.05
CA GLY A 43 6.40 2.64 -21.75
C GLY A 43 7.24 1.80 -20.80
N ARG A 44 7.57 0.57 -21.20
CA ARG A 44 8.46 -0.30 -20.40
C ARG A 44 9.83 0.36 -20.18
N LYS A 45 10.36 1.03 -21.21
CA LYS A 45 11.60 1.82 -21.13
C LYS A 45 11.50 2.94 -20.07
N GLU A 46 10.41 3.71 -20.08
CA GLU A 46 10.21 4.80 -19.10
C GLU A 46 10.06 4.25 -17.67
N PHE A 47 9.42 3.08 -17.51
CA PHE A 47 9.38 2.37 -16.22
C PHE A 47 10.77 1.92 -15.76
N ASP A 48 11.57 1.33 -16.65
CA ASP A 48 12.93 0.86 -16.33
C ASP A 48 13.88 2.06 -16.05
N GLU A 49 13.71 3.19 -16.74
CA GLU A 49 14.43 4.46 -16.48
C GLU A 49 14.05 5.04 -15.12
N LEU A 50 12.75 5.17 -14.81
CA LEU A 50 12.27 5.60 -13.48
C LEU A 50 12.73 4.65 -12.36
N LEU A 51 12.78 3.35 -12.61
CA LEU A 51 13.27 2.36 -11.66
C LEU A 51 14.78 2.52 -11.40
N ALA A 52 15.56 2.80 -12.45
CA ALA A 52 16.98 3.08 -12.33
C ALA A 52 17.26 4.39 -11.57
N GLU A 53 16.50 5.46 -11.85
CA GLU A 53 16.55 6.72 -11.10
C GLU A 53 16.18 6.53 -9.61
N GLN A 54 15.26 5.62 -9.32
CA GLN A 54 14.86 5.23 -7.96
C GLN A 54 15.84 4.23 -7.29
N GLY A 55 16.92 3.84 -7.96
CA GLY A 55 17.94 2.93 -7.43
C GLY A 55 17.51 1.46 -7.36
N GLY A 56 16.52 1.03 -8.15
CA GLY A 56 16.08 -0.38 -8.23
C GLY A 56 15.26 -0.88 -7.04
N VAL A 57 14.86 -0.01 -6.12
CA VAL A 57 14.20 -0.36 -4.85
C VAL A 57 12.88 0.37 -4.64
N CYS A 58 11.96 -0.21 -3.88
CA CYS A 58 10.66 0.35 -3.54
C CYS A 58 10.79 1.72 -2.85
N ALA A 59 10.16 2.77 -3.41
CA ALA A 59 10.25 4.14 -2.86
C ALA A 59 9.81 4.32 -1.40
N VAL A 60 8.99 3.39 -0.87
CA VAL A 60 8.45 3.48 0.50
C VAL A 60 9.25 2.66 1.52
N CYS A 61 9.79 1.49 1.14
CA CYS A 61 10.41 0.56 2.10
C CYS A 61 11.79 0.03 1.69
N GLY A 62 12.32 0.43 0.54
CA GLY A 62 13.69 0.08 0.11
C GLY A 62 13.93 -1.38 -0.27
N VAL A 63 12.90 -2.23 -0.32
CA VAL A 63 13.05 -3.62 -0.82
C VAL A 63 13.30 -3.61 -2.34
N PRO A 64 14.15 -4.51 -2.87
CA PRO A 64 14.40 -4.62 -4.30
C PRO A 64 13.17 -5.11 -5.08
N ASP A 65 13.30 -5.12 -6.41
CA ASP A 65 12.32 -5.64 -7.37
C ASP A 65 10.88 -5.09 -7.21
N PRO A 66 10.68 -3.75 -7.13
CA PRO A 66 9.34 -3.17 -7.08
C PRO A 66 8.70 -3.15 -8.48
N GLU A 67 7.52 -3.75 -8.61
CA GLU A 67 6.85 -3.92 -9.91
C GLU A 67 5.67 -2.95 -10.17
N HIS A 68 5.25 -2.16 -9.17
CA HIS A 68 3.97 -1.45 -9.20
C HIS A 68 4.17 0.06 -9.31
N LEU A 69 3.73 0.67 -10.41
CA LEU A 69 3.73 2.13 -10.54
C LEU A 69 2.63 2.76 -9.67
N ASP A 70 3.04 3.54 -8.68
CA ASP A 70 2.14 4.31 -7.82
C ASP A 70 1.90 5.71 -8.41
N HIS A 71 0.68 6.21 -8.26
CA HIS A 71 0.26 7.50 -8.81
C HIS A 71 -0.76 8.17 -7.90
N ASP A 72 -0.78 9.50 -7.92
CA ASP A 72 -1.76 10.28 -7.19
C ASP A 72 -3.15 10.16 -7.86
N HIS A 73 -4.11 9.60 -7.13
CA HIS A 73 -5.46 9.35 -7.64
C HIS A 73 -6.30 10.61 -7.94
N ARG A 74 -5.85 11.82 -7.56
CA ARG A 74 -6.56 13.08 -7.82
C ARG A 74 -6.06 13.77 -9.09
N THR A 75 -4.79 13.59 -9.42
CA THR A 75 -4.09 14.34 -10.46
C THR A 75 -3.58 13.43 -11.60
N GLY A 76 -3.34 12.16 -11.32
CA GLY A 76 -2.75 11.20 -12.26
C GLY A 76 -1.22 11.28 -12.35
N TRP A 77 -0.56 12.10 -11.52
CA TRP A 77 0.90 12.17 -11.49
C TRP A 77 1.51 10.91 -10.89
N VAL A 78 2.51 10.34 -11.56
CA VAL A 78 3.33 9.24 -11.03
C VAL A 78 4.04 9.71 -9.75
N ARG A 79 3.98 8.89 -8.69
CA ARG A 79 4.64 9.14 -7.39
C ARG A 79 5.91 8.32 -7.21
N GLY A 80 6.02 7.17 -7.88
CA GLY A 80 7.19 6.28 -7.85
C GLY A 80 6.82 4.83 -8.16
N ILE A 81 7.75 3.91 -7.95
CA ILE A 81 7.56 2.47 -8.15
C ILE A 81 7.64 1.76 -6.80
N LEU A 82 6.63 0.97 -6.45
CA LEU A 82 6.44 0.33 -5.16
C LEU A 82 6.42 -1.20 -5.27
N CYS A 83 6.80 -1.88 -4.19
CA CYS A 83 6.53 -3.30 -4.04
C CYS A 83 5.04 -3.54 -3.77
N PHE A 84 4.57 -4.76 -4.00
CA PHE A 84 3.16 -5.16 -3.82
C PHE A 84 2.57 -4.73 -2.45
N ASN A 85 3.33 -4.92 -1.37
CA ASN A 85 2.91 -4.59 -0.01
C ASN A 85 2.72 -3.08 0.22
N CYS A 86 3.61 -2.26 -0.35
CA CYS A 86 3.55 -0.80 -0.20
C CYS A 86 2.52 -0.16 -1.14
N ASN A 87 2.37 -0.68 -2.37
CA ASN A 87 1.41 -0.17 -3.35
C ASN A 87 -0.04 -0.21 -2.83
N GLY A 88 -0.42 -1.26 -2.11
CA GLY A 88 -1.73 -1.35 -1.47
C GLY A 88 -1.92 -0.44 -0.24
N GLY A 89 -0.86 0.19 0.27
CA GLY A 89 -0.86 0.98 1.50
C GLY A 89 -1.64 2.28 1.40
N PRO A 90 -1.23 3.26 0.56
CA PRO A 90 -1.88 4.57 0.44
C PRO A 90 -3.40 4.48 0.22
N GLY A 91 -3.86 3.60 -0.68
CA GLY A 91 -5.28 3.39 -0.96
C GLY A 91 -6.09 2.91 0.25
N ARG A 92 -5.52 2.06 1.12
CA ARG A 92 -6.18 1.63 2.39
C ARG A 92 -6.37 2.79 3.36
N PHE A 93 -5.46 3.77 3.32
CA PHE A 93 -5.56 5.02 4.07
C PHE A 93 -6.24 6.15 3.28
N ARG A 94 -6.89 5.86 2.14
CA ARG A 94 -7.56 6.82 1.23
C ARG A 94 -6.67 7.99 0.81
N ASP A 95 -5.38 7.72 0.58
CA ASP A 95 -4.37 8.72 0.17
C ASP A 95 -4.29 9.96 1.10
N SER A 96 -4.69 9.83 2.37
CA SER A 96 -4.69 10.91 3.36
C SER A 96 -3.44 10.85 4.24
N PRO A 97 -2.57 11.87 4.20
CA PRO A 97 -1.42 11.98 5.09
C PRO A 97 -1.83 11.98 6.56
N GLU A 98 -3.00 12.53 6.91
CA GLU A 98 -3.52 12.59 8.28
C GLU A 98 -3.91 11.20 8.78
N ARG A 99 -4.43 10.33 7.90
CA ARG A 99 -4.72 8.92 8.22
C ARG A 99 -3.43 8.12 8.41
N LEU A 100 -2.42 8.36 7.59
CA LEU A 100 -1.09 7.75 7.74
C LEU A 100 -0.37 8.23 9.00
N ALA A 101 -0.42 9.53 9.32
CA ALA A 101 0.10 10.09 10.55
C ALA A 101 -0.60 9.49 11.79
N ARG A 102 -1.93 9.30 11.75
CA ARG A 102 -2.65 8.56 12.81
C ARG A 102 -2.24 7.09 12.90
N ALA A 103 -1.92 6.43 11.79
CA ALA A 103 -1.38 5.06 11.82
C ALA A 103 0.02 5.02 12.46
N ILE A 104 0.88 6.00 12.18
CA ILE A 104 2.17 6.17 12.87
C ILE A 104 1.96 6.40 14.37
N THR A 105 1.02 7.28 14.75
CA THR A 105 0.65 7.50 16.16
C THR A 105 0.06 6.25 16.81
N TYR A 106 -0.69 5.42 16.09
CA TYR A 106 -1.21 4.14 16.61
C TYR A 106 -0.11 3.08 16.80
N LEU A 107 0.89 3.03 15.91
CA LEU A 107 2.02 2.11 16.03
C LEU A 107 3.01 2.53 17.13
N ARG A 108 3.27 3.84 17.27
CA ARG A 108 4.07 4.42 18.36
C ARG A 108 3.31 4.38 19.70
N GLY A 109 2.02 4.67 19.62
CA GLY A 109 1.11 4.82 20.73
C GLY A 109 0.53 3.50 21.16
N THR A 110 1.25 2.86 22.08
CA THR A 110 0.65 2.34 23.32
C THR A 110 -0.74 1.75 23.13
N THR A 111 -0.79 0.45 22.89
CA THR A 111 -1.70 -0.41 23.65
C THR A 111 -1.16 -0.60 25.10
N TRP A 112 -0.51 -1.76 25.38
CA TRP A 112 -0.86 -2.46 26.63
C TRP A 112 -0.49 -1.73 27.92
N GLN A 113 -1.54 -1.65 28.73
CA GLN A 113 -1.58 -1.12 30.07
C GLN A 113 -1.77 -2.29 31.04
N ARG A 114 -1.43 -2.10 32.31
CA ARG A 114 -1.67 -3.11 33.37
C ARG A 114 -2.47 -2.46 34.48
N VAL A 115 -3.48 -3.17 34.98
CA VAL A 115 -4.48 -2.64 35.91
C VAL A 115 -4.47 -3.47 37.21
N LEU A 116 -4.53 -2.78 38.35
CA LEU A 116 -4.69 -3.38 39.68
C LEU A 116 -6.13 -3.91 39.83
N ILE A 117 -6.29 -5.14 40.30
CA ILE A 117 -7.61 -5.77 40.49
C ILE A 117 -7.85 -6.31 41.90
N HIS A 118 -6.81 -6.54 42.70
CA HIS A 118 -6.92 -6.93 44.12
C HIS A 118 -5.59 -6.63 44.84
N PRO A 119 -5.54 -6.48 46.18
CA PRO A 119 -4.31 -6.64 46.94
C PRO A 119 -3.51 -7.88 46.47
N GLY A 120 -2.34 -7.63 45.86
CA GLY A 120 -1.47 -8.67 45.29
C GLY A 120 -1.75 -9.12 43.84
N VAL A 121 -2.79 -8.63 43.15
CA VAL A 121 -3.21 -9.15 41.82
C VAL A 121 -3.45 -8.06 40.78
N TYR A 122 -2.92 -8.27 39.56
CA TYR A 122 -2.94 -7.33 38.44
C TYR A 122 -3.18 -8.04 37.10
N GLN A 123 -3.89 -7.40 36.16
CA GLN A 123 -4.20 -7.92 34.82
C GLN A 123 -3.59 -7.06 33.70
N MET A 124 -3.45 -7.61 32.48
CA MET A 124 -3.07 -6.85 31.28
C MET A 124 -4.30 -6.35 30.52
N CYS A 125 -4.20 -5.16 29.92
CA CYS A 125 -5.19 -4.51 29.07
C CYS A 125 -4.56 -3.96 27.75
N SER A 126 -5.23 -4.11 26.59
CA SER A 126 -5.09 -3.61 25.17
C SER A 126 -3.76 -3.53 24.35
N PRO A 127 -3.60 -4.15 23.12
CA PRO A 127 -2.53 -4.07 22.07
C PRO A 127 -0.96 -4.17 22.16
N THR A 128 -0.10 -3.21 22.60
CA THR A 128 1.39 -3.26 22.39
C THR A 128 2.28 -4.26 23.20
N ARG A 129 2.42 -4.24 24.56
CA ARG A 129 2.91 -5.45 25.31
C ARG A 129 2.10 -5.91 26.52
N GLY A 130 1.20 -6.86 26.27
CA GLY A 130 0.58 -7.70 27.28
C GLY A 130 1.53 -8.85 27.63
N ARG A 131 1.31 -9.54 28.76
CA ARG A 131 2.09 -10.73 29.09
C ARG A 131 1.85 -11.78 27.99
N PRO A 132 2.90 -12.29 27.32
CA PRO A 132 2.74 -13.39 26.38
C PRO A 132 2.25 -14.65 27.12
N PRO A 133 1.62 -15.61 26.41
CA PRO A 133 1.26 -16.90 26.99
C PRO A 133 2.51 -17.61 27.52
N SER A 134 2.38 -18.32 28.65
CA SER A 134 3.48 -19.13 29.17
C SER A 134 3.79 -20.30 28.23
N PRO A 135 5.07 -20.62 27.95
CA PRO A 135 5.43 -21.92 27.43
C PRO A 135 4.89 -22.99 28.39
N ARG A 136 4.38 -24.10 27.84
CA ARG A 136 3.91 -25.21 28.68
C ARG A 136 5.12 -25.82 29.41
N SER A 137 4.91 -26.20 30.67
CA SER A 137 5.84 -26.92 31.53
C SER A 137 6.27 -28.26 30.94
#